data_AF-H8I5G1-F1
#
_entry.id   AF-H8I5G1-F1
#
_cell.length_a   1.000
_cell.length_b   1.000
_cell.length_c   1.000
_cell.angle_alpha   90.00
_cell.angle_beta   90.00
_cell.angle_gamma   90.00
#
_symmetry.space_group_name_H-M   'P 1'
#
loop_
_entity.id
_entity.type
_entity.pdbx_description
1 polymer ?
#
loop_
_entity_poly.entity_id
_entity_poly.type
_entity_poly.pdbx_seq_one_letter_code
_entity_poly.pdbx_strand_id
1 'polypeptide(L)'
;MRRCELGIISIVVLVMLAVAMSGCTAGSTDNSGLKSGLADNPNYKIEIIGGKSPTTVTFADIKAMGFVEKKGVVMVNSAGTEKTGDYVGVPLMDVINKAGMPDGEYNFKISASDGYSKVYTREQVEKAILALKENGTALTDNVNKNSIKLVLPGEPGEMWMKVPVKIELTTAASSSSEQVVLNITGVGDKPIGLKMSKLQSYPVKSLSLPYKNNTTLNVSGILLNKLLDDYSNKNATKIKFVASDGYNKTLSLADVRADQDAIIAIDQKNGTLRAVVPTQPYSAWVSKLATIELV
;
A
#
# COMPACT_ATOMS: atom_id res chain seq x y z
N MET A 1 12.92 -71.38 -37.26
CA MET A 1 12.22 -70.09 -37.08
C MET A 1 10.77 -70.42 -36.75
N ARG A 2 10.33 -70.07 -35.54
CA ARG A 2 9.05 -70.50 -34.94
C ARG A 2 7.99 -69.41 -35.04
N ARG A 3 6.72 -69.86 -35.22
CA ARG A 3 5.38 -69.29 -34.93
C ARG A 3 4.51 -69.51 -36.18
N CYS A 4 3.54 -70.44 -36.29
CA CYS A 4 2.55 -71.06 -35.38
C CYS A 4 1.77 -70.08 -34.51
N GLU A 5 0.46 -70.37 -34.41
CA GLU A 5 -0.60 -69.77 -33.57
C GLU A 5 -1.45 -68.71 -34.32
N LEU A 6 -2.78 -68.67 -34.23
CA LEU A 6 -3.80 -69.58 -33.71
C LEU A 6 -5.14 -68.89 -34.06
N GLY A 7 -6.16 -69.63 -34.43
CA GLY A 7 -7.53 -69.13 -34.33
C GLY A 7 -7.99 -69.08 -32.86
N ILE A 8 -9.29 -68.82 -32.68
CA ILE A 8 -10.14 -69.27 -31.57
C ILE A 8 -10.66 -68.17 -30.60
N ILE A 9 -12.00 -68.07 -30.61
CA ILE A 9 -12.97 -67.84 -29.50
C ILE A 9 -13.50 -66.44 -29.19
N SER A 10 -14.81 -66.33 -29.47
CA SER A 10 -15.81 -65.43 -28.89
C SER A 10 -15.79 -65.41 -27.36
N ILE A 11 -15.72 -64.22 -26.76
CA ILE A 11 -16.26 -63.97 -25.43
C ILE A 11 -17.14 -62.72 -25.51
N VAL A 12 -18.44 -62.96 -25.39
CA VAL A 12 -19.48 -61.96 -25.12
C VAL A 12 -19.37 -61.59 -23.65
N VAL A 13 -18.98 -60.34 -23.35
CA VAL A 13 -19.09 -59.76 -22.01
C VAL A 13 -19.93 -58.49 -22.12
N LEU A 14 -21.18 -58.65 -21.71
CA LEU A 14 -22.18 -57.61 -21.52
C LEU A 14 -21.90 -56.89 -20.19
N VAL A 15 -21.22 -55.74 -20.24
CA VAL A 15 -21.08 -54.84 -19.08
C VAL A 15 -21.98 -53.64 -19.31
N MET A 16 -23.09 -53.60 -18.58
CA MET A 16 -23.85 -52.37 -18.35
C MET A 16 -22.99 -51.40 -17.56
N LEU A 17 -22.48 -50.35 -18.21
CA LEU A 17 -21.97 -49.17 -17.54
C LEU A 17 -23.07 -48.10 -17.57
N ALA A 18 -23.72 -47.92 -16.42
CA ALA A 18 -24.59 -46.78 -16.17
C ALA A 18 -23.74 -45.50 -16.21
N VAL A 19 -23.80 -44.76 -17.32
CA VAL A 19 -23.27 -43.39 -17.39
C VAL A 19 -24.27 -42.50 -16.65
N ALA A 20 -24.03 -42.34 -15.35
CA ALA A 20 -24.66 -41.29 -14.57
C ALA A 20 -24.29 -39.94 -15.19
N MET A 21 -25.31 -39.16 -15.54
CA MET A 21 -25.19 -37.76 -15.91
C MET A 21 -24.62 -36.98 -14.72
N SER A 22 -23.32 -36.70 -14.74
CA SER A 22 -22.74 -35.65 -13.91
C SER A 22 -22.60 -34.41 -14.77
N GLY A 23 -23.72 -33.70 -14.93
CA GLY A 23 -23.67 -32.32 -15.35
C GLY A 23 -22.82 -31.54 -14.34
N CYS A 24 -21.71 -30.96 -14.80
CA CYS A 24 -21.14 -29.80 -14.13
C CYS A 24 -22.12 -28.65 -14.33
N THR A 25 -23.18 -28.66 -13.52
CA THR A 25 -23.90 -27.44 -13.19
C THR A 25 -22.90 -26.59 -12.43
N ALA A 26 -22.43 -25.51 -13.06
CA ALA A 26 -21.84 -24.42 -12.32
C ALA A 26 -22.86 -24.06 -11.24
N GLY A 27 -22.54 -24.36 -9.99
CA GLY A 27 -23.35 -24.00 -8.85
C GLY A 27 -23.51 -22.49 -8.84
N SER A 28 -24.59 -22.00 -9.44
CA SER A 28 -25.15 -20.70 -9.10
C SER A 28 -25.62 -20.86 -7.66
N THR A 29 -24.70 -20.62 -6.72
CA THR A 29 -25.02 -20.55 -5.29
C THR A 29 -26.09 -19.49 -5.15
N ASP A 30 -27.33 -19.95 -4.93
CA ASP A 30 -28.47 -19.08 -4.72
C ASP A 30 -28.28 -18.39 -3.36
N ASN A 31 -27.54 -17.27 -3.39
CA ASN A 31 -27.21 -16.43 -2.24
C ASN A 31 -28.44 -15.62 -1.75
N SER A 32 -29.64 -15.88 -2.28
CA SER A 32 -30.86 -15.16 -1.89
C SER A 32 -31.16 -15.30 -0.39
N GLY A 33 -30.88 -16.48 0.20
CA GLY A 33 -31.05 -16.72 1.64
C GLY A 33 -30.17 -15.83 2.52
N LEU A 34 -28.93 -15.58 2.12
CA LEU A 34 -27.98 -14.75 2.88
C LEU A 34 -28.42 -13.27 2.92
N LYS A 35 -29.11 -12.78 1.89
CA LYS A 35 -29.56 -11.39 1.75
C LYS A 35 -30.89 -11.09 2.45
N SER A 36 -31.63 -12.12 2.87
CA SER A 36 -32.95 -11.96 3.52
C SER A 36 -32.91 -11.04 4.74
N GLY A 37 -33.92 -10.19 4.94
CA GLY A 37 -34.04 -9.35 6.15
C GLY A 37 -32.99 -8.24 6.31
N LEU A 38 -32.18 -7.95 5.28
CA LEU A 38 -31.33 -6.76 5.28
C LEU A 38 -32.20 -5.50 5.18
N ALA A 39 -31.93 -4.53 6.05
CA ALA A 39 -32.57 -3.22 5.95
C ALA A 39 -32.06 -2.44 4.73
N ASP A 40 -32.88 -1.53 4.21
CA ASP A 40 -32.43 -0.56 3.22
C ASP A 40 -31.68 0.57 3.91
N ASN A 41 -30.49 0.88 3.39
CA ASN A 41 -29.69 1.98 3.90
C ASN A 41 -29.20 2.88 2.75
N PRO A 42 -30.08 3.69 2.15
CA PRO A 42 -29.73 4.50 0.98
C PRO A 42 -28.64 5.56 1.28
N ASN A 43 -28.40 5.87 2.55
CA ASN A 43 -27.45 6.89 2.97
C ASN A 43 -26.02 6.36 3.09
N TYR A 44 -25.84 5.04 3.20
CA TYR A 44 -24.50 4.47 3.27
C TYR A 44 -23.83 4.48 1.89
N LYS A 45 -22.58 4.96 1.89
CA LYS A 45 -21.68 4.94 0.74
C LYS A 45 -20.24 4.79 1.22
N ILE A 46 -19.41 4.15 0.41
CA ILE A 46 -17.97 4.05 0.63
C ILE A 46 -17.23 4.59 -0.59
N GLU A 47 -16.41 5.61 -0.37
CA GLU A 47 -15.56 6.22 -1.39
C GLU A 47 -14.27 5.39 -1.54
N ILE A 48 -13.88 5.09 -2.78
CA ILE A 48 -12.68 4.31 -3.09
C ILE A 48 -11.82 5.13 -4.04
N ILE A 49 -10.64 5.55 -3.57
CA ILE A 49 -9.71 6.41 -4.32
C ILE A 49 -8.33 5.76 -4.44
N GLY A 50 -7.52 6.25 -5.39
CA GLY A 50 -6.18 5.71 -5.68
C GLY A 50 -6.18 4.49 -6.61
N GLY A 51 -7.36 4.00 -7.00
CA GLY A 51 -7.53 3.03 -8.08
C GLY A 51 -7.46 3.65 -9.48
N LYS A 52 -7.51 2.80 -10.52
CA LYS A 52 -7.52 3.21 -11.94
C LYS A 52 -8.77 4.02 -12.31
N SER A 53 -9.86 3.83 -11.59
CA SER A 53 -11.15 4.50 -11.79
C SER A 53 -11.79 4.76 -10.42
N PRO A 54 -11.36 5.82 -9.70
CA PRO A 54 -11.94 6.18 -8.41
C PRO A 54 -13.47 6.23 -8.45
N THR A 55 -14.12 5.69 -7.44
CA THR A 55 -15.57 5.51 -7.46
C THR A 55 -16.17 5.58 -6.06
N THR A 56 -17.49 5.70 -6.00
CA THR A 56 -18.26 5.57 -4.77
C THR A 56 -19.18 4.36 -4.90
N VAL A 57 -19.09 3.43 -3.96
CA VAL A 57 -19.96 2.26 -3.91
C VAL A 57 -21.08 2.53 -2.92
N THR A 58 -22.33 2.47 -3.38
CA THR A 58 -23.51 2.69 -2.54
C THR A 58 -23.92 1.41 -1.81
N PHE A 59 -24.80 1.53 -0.83
CA PHE A 59 -25.40 0.36 -0.19
C PHE A 59 -26.18 -0.53 -1.16
N ALA A 60 -26.84 0.06 -2.17
CA ALA A 60 -27.54 -0.70 -3.21
C ALA A 60 -26.55 -1.55 -4.03
N ASP A 61 -25.40 -0.99 -4.38
CA ASP A 61 -24.33 -1.71 -5.08
C ASP A 61 -23.82 -2.89 -4.23
N ILE A 62 -23.60 -2.68 -2.93
CA ILE A 62 -23.17 -3.73 -1.99
C ILE A 62 -24.20 -4.85 -1.93
N LYS A 63 -25.50 -4.54 -1.81
CA LYS A 63 -26.57 -5.55 -1.81
C LYS A 63 -26.63 -6.34 -3.13
N ALA A 64 -26.23 -5.75 -4.25
CA ALA A 64 -26.20 -6.42 -5.54
C ALA A 64 -25.01 -7.39 -5.67
N MET A 65 -23.94 -7.24 -4.89
CA MET A 65 -22.76 -8.10 -4.94
C MET A 65 -23.02 -9.53 -4.42
N GLY A 66 -22.04 -10.42 -4.60
CA GLY A 66 -22.03 -11.76 -4.04
C GLY A 66 -21.79 -11.72 -2.53
N PHE A 67 -22.67 -12.38 -1.77
CA PHE A 67 -22.53 -12.47 -0.32
C PHE A 67 -21.79 -13.76 0.04
N VAL A 68 -20.99 -13.68 1.10
CA VAL A 68 -20.30 -14.81 1.73
C VAL A 68 -20.67 -14.86 3.20
N GLU A 69 -20.61 -16.05 3.77
CA GLU A 69 -20.76 -16.29 5.20
C GLU A 69 -19.43 -16.74 5.79
N LYS A 70 -19.05 -16.15 6.93
CA LYS A 70 -17.89 -16.53 7.73
C LYS A 70 -18.40 -16.98 9.09
N LYS A 71 -18.33 -18.28 9.37
CA LYS A 71 -18.79 -18.87 10.63
C LYS A 71 -17.67 -18.98 11.66
N GLY A 72 -18.02 -18.90 12.93
CA GLY A 72 -17.11 -19.11 14.04
C GLY A 72 -15.94 -18.12 14.06
N VAL A 73 -16.13 -16.89 13.58
CA VAL A 73 -15.06 -15.89 13.55
C VAL A 73 -14.82 -15.41 14.97
N VAL A 74 -13.60 -15.67 15.48
CA VAL A 74 -13.15 -15.22 16.79
C VAL A 74 -12.56 -13.82 16.68
N MET A 75 -13.06 -12.89 17.48
CA MET A 75 -12.53 -11.55 17.68
C MET A 75 -11.92 -11.46 19.08
N VAL A 76 -10.66 -11.08 19.15
CA VAL A 76 -9.95 -10.84 20.42
C VAL A 76 -9.82 -9.34 20.63
N ASN A 77 -10.38 -8.81 21.71
CA ASN A 77 -10.25 -7.38 22.03
C ASN A 77 -8.87 -7.04 22.63
N SER A 78 -8.61 -5.75 22.88
CA SER A 78 -7.34 -5.28 23.47
C SER A 78 -7.06 -5.81 24.89
N ALA A 79 -8.06 -6.35 25.58
CA ALA A 79 -7.94 -6.98 26.89
C ALA A 79 -7.78 -8.50 26.81
N GLY A 80 -7.64 -9.08 25.61
CA GLY A 80 -7.54 -10.53 25.40
C GLY A 80 -8.86 -11.29 25.54
N THR A 81 -9.99 -10.59 25.65
CA THR A 81 -11.31 -11.25 25.70
C THR A 81 -11.73 -11.67 24.30
N GLU A 82 -12.11 -12.94 24.17
CA GLU A 82 -12.60 -13.51 22.93
C GLU A 82 -14.12 -13.35 22.78
N LYS A 83 -14.56 -13.05 21.57
CA LYS A 83 -15.97 -13.11 21.16
C LYS A 83 -16.07 -13.83 19.83
N THR A 84 -16.90 -14.86 19.78
CA THR A 84 -17.16 -15.62 18.56
C THR A 84 -18.46 -15.17 17.92
N GLY A 85 -18.47 -15.04 16.60
CA GLY A 85 -19.70 -14.74 15.85
C GLY A 85 -19.65 -15.20 14.40
N ASP A 86 -20.84 -15.35 13.83
CA ASP A 86 -21.05 -15.64 12.42
C ASP A 86 -21.37 -14.33 11.68
N TYR A 87 -20.71 -14.09 10.56
CA TYR A 87 -20.82 -12.84 9.82
C TYR A 87 -21.18 -13.10 8.37
N VAL A 88 -22.13 -12.31 7.85
CA VAL A 88 -22.58 -12.39 6.46
C VAL A 88 -22.41 -11.02 5.81
N GLY A 89 -21.79 -10.99 4.63
CA GLY A 89 -21.47 -9.76 3.94
C GLY A 89 -20.79 -9.97 2.60
N VAL A 90 -20.19 -8.92 2.06
CA VAL A 90 -19.49 -8.97 0.78
C VAL A 90 -17.98 -9.05 0.98
N PRO A 91 -17.22 -9.82 0.18
CA PRO A 91 -15.77 -9.76 0.19
C PRO A 91 -15.28 -8.34 -0.03
N LEU A 92 -14.34 -7.86 0.81
CA LEU A 92 -13.87 -6.49 0.71
C LEU A 92 -13.15 -6.24 -0.62
N MET A 93 -12.42 -7.22 -1.15
CA MET A 93 -11.76 -7.11 -2.45
C MET A 93 -12.74 -6.90 -3.61
N ASP A 94 -13.93 -7.50 -3.58
CA ASP A 94 -14.94 -7.29 -4.63
C ASP A 94 -15.43 -5.85 -4.66
N VAL A 95 -15.57 -5.24 -3.49
CA VAL A 95 -15.91 -3.81 -3.34
C VAL A 95 -14.79 -2.95 -3.90
N ILE A 96 -13.53 -3.22 -3.55
CA ILE A 96 -12.38 -2.43 -3.99
C ILE A 96 -12.14 -2.56 -5.50
N ASN A 97 -12.35 -3.75 -6.06
CA ASN A 97 -12.18 -4.02 -7.49
C ASN A 97 -13.08 -3.14 -8.37
N LYS A 98 -14.17 -2.56 -7.84
CA LYS A 98 -14.98 -1.55 -8.55
C LYS A 98 -14.20 -0.30 -8.94
N ALA A 99 -13.16 0.06 -8.19
CA ALA A 99 -12.32 1.21 -8.50
C ALA A 99 -11.15 0.88 -9.45
N GLY A 100 -10.97 -0.41 -9.80
CA GLY A 100 -9.80 -0.89 -10.53
C GLY A 100 -8.50 -0.78 -9.72
N MET A 101 -7.77 -1.89 -9.56
CA MET A 101 -6.52 -1.87 -8.80
C MET A 101 -5.41 -1.12 -9.55
N PRO A 102 -4.61 -0.28 -8.87
CA PRO A 102 -3.41 0.30 -9.45
C PRO A 102 -2.36 -0.79 -9.71
N ASP A 103 -1.38 -0.49 -10.56
CA ASP A 103 -0.25 -1.39 -10.79
C ASP A 103 0.73 -1.33 -9.61
N GLY A 104 1.44 -2.44 -9.34
CA GLY A 104 2.46 -2.52 -8.29
C GLY A 104 1.94 -2.88 -6.88
N GLU A 105 2.75 -2.59 -5.87
CA GLU A 105 2.44 -2.84 -4.46
C GLU A 105 1.78 -1.63 -3.79
N TYR A 106 0.68 -1.89 -3.09
CA TYR A 106 -0.10 -0.88 -2.39
C TYR A 106 -0.69 -1.43 -1.09
N ASN A 107 -0.93 -0.52 -0.16
CA ASN A 107 -1.71 -0.76 1.05
C ASN A 107 -3.07 -0.07 0.94
N PHE A 108 -3.98 -0.50 1.81
CA PHE A 108 -5.35 -0.02 1.86
C PHE A 108 -5.52 0.77 3.14
N LYS A 109 -5.61 2.09 3.06
CA LYS A 109 -6.01 2.89 4.22
C LYS A 109 -7.53 2.98 4.24
N ILE A 110 -8.15 2.37 5.24
CA ILE A 110 -9.61 2.39 5.40
C ILE A 110 -9.95 3.36 6.52
N SER A 111 -10.95 4.21 6.32
CA SER A 111 -11.40 5.19 7.29
C SER A 111 -12.89 5.01 7.59
N ALA A 112 -13.26 5.10 8.86
CA ALA A 112 -14.62 5.01 9.37
C ALA A 112 -15.32 6.36 9.40
N SER A 113 -16.64 6.34 9.53
CA SER A 113 -17.48 7.55 9.65
C SER A 113 -17.17 8.40 10.88
N ASP A 114 -16.54 7.83 11.90
CA ASP A 114 -16.12 8.50 13.13
C ASP A 114 -14.71 9.11 13.06
N GLY A 115 -14.04 8.99 11.90
CA GLY A 115 -12.68 9.48 11.68
C GLY A 115 -11.56 8.50 12.03
N TYR A 116 -11.86 7.33 12.61
CA TYR A 116 -10.86 6.29 12.83
C TYR A 116 -10.33 5.76 11.50
N SER A 117 -9.03 5.49 11.40
CA SER A 117 -8.45 4.88 10.20
C SER A 117 -7.31 3.93 10.52
N LYS A 118 -7.14 2.92 9.65
CA LYS A 118 -6.08 1.91 9.72
C LYS A 118 -5.56 1.60 8.32
N VAL A 119 -4.30 1.18 8.25
CA VAL A 119 -3.66 0.70 7.02
C VAL A 119 -3.64 -0.82 7.06
N TYR A 120 -4.05 -1.43 5.97
CA TYR A 120 -4.15 -2.88 5.81
C TYR A 120 -3.28 -3.36 4.65
N THR A 121 -2.73 -4.56 4.79
CA THR A 121 -2.02 -5.27 3.72
C THR A 121 -3.02 -5.91 2.75
N ARG A 122 -2.52 -6.34 1.58
CA ARG A 122 -3.34 -7.13 0.63
C ARG A 122 -3.88 -8.41 1.24
N GLU A 123 -3.05 -9.18 1.94
CA GLU A 123 -3.47 -10.41 2.63
C GLU A 123 -4.60 -10.15 3.63
N GLN A 124 -4.51 -9.06 4.39
CA GLN A 124 -5.55 -8.66 5.33
C GLN A 124 -6.88 -8.30 4.65
N VAL A 125 -6.81 -7.62 3.51
CA VAL A 125 -7.99 -7.22 2.75
C VAL A 125 -8.62 -8.41 2.00
N GLU A 126 -7.81 -9.36 1.52
CA GLU A 126 -8.29 -10.57 0.84
C GLU A 126 -9.12 -11.49 1.74
N LYS A 127 -8.80 -11.54 3.04
CA LYS A 127 -9.59 -12.29 4.02
C LYS A 127 -10.78 -11.50 4.58
N ALA A 128 -10.82 -10.19 4.37
CA ALA A 128 -11.81 -9.31 4.96
C ALA A 128 -13.17 -9.35 4.25
N ILE A 129 -14.22 -9.09 5.02
CA ILE A 129 -15.57 -8.85 4.48
C ILE A 129 -16.13 -7.53 5.03
N LEU A 130 -16.97 -6.87 4.24
CA LEU A 130 -17.91 -5.88 4.76
C LEU A 130 -19.18 -6.62 5.19
N ALA A 131 -19.30 -6.91 6.48
CA ALA A 131 -20.43 -7.60 7.08
C ALA A 131 -21.65 -6.67 7.20
N LEU A 132 -22.81 -7.22 6.85
CA LEU A 132 -24.14 -6.61 7.00
C LEU A 132 -25.03 -7.40 7.97
N LYS A 133 -24.62 -8.61 8.38
CA LYS A 133 -25.24 -9.36 9.47
C LYS A 133 -24.21 -9.91 10.44
N GLU A 134 -24.65 -10.08 11.68
CA GLU A 134 -23.94 -10.73 12.77
C GLU A 134 -24.90 -11.71 13.45
N ASN A 135 -24.51 -12.98 13.57
CA ASN A 135 -25.31 -14.06 14.16
C ASN A 135 -26.74 -14.14 13.59
N GLY A 136 -26.85 -14.11 12.26
CA GLY A 136 -28.13 -14.17 11.54
C GLY A 136 -28.96 -12.88 11.58
N THR A 137 -28.60 -11.90 12.41
CA THR A 137 -29.34 -10.65 12.57
C THR A 137 -28.72 -9.55 11.70
N ALA A 138 -29.54 -8.81 10.98
CA ALA A 138 -29.08 -7.65 10.22
C ALA A 138 -28.49 -6.57 11.14
N LEU A 139 -27.37 -6.01 10.71
CA LEU A 139 -26.85 -4.78 11.29
C LEU A 139 -27.85 -3.64 11.04
N THR A 140 -27.85 -2.63 11.91
CA THR A 140 -28.85 -1.55 11.89
C THR A 140 -28.75 -0.70 10.61
N ASP A 141 -29.83 -0.07 10.21
CA ASP A 141 -29.86 0.94 9.14
C ASP A 141 -29.23 2.28 9.54
N ASN A 142 -28.90 2.49 10.81
CA ASN A 142 -28.30 3.73 11.27
C ASN A 142 -26.85 3.86 10.80
N VAL A 143 -26.61 4.66 9.76
CA VAL A 143 -25.26 4.90 9.20
C VAL A 143 -24.23 5.40 10.22
N ASN A 144 -24.66 6.05 11.30
CA ASN A 144 -23.74 6.53 12.32
C ASN A 144 -23.44 5.49 13.41
N LYS A 145 -24.09 4.32 13.35
CA LYS A 145 -24.01 3.29 14.39
C LYS A 145 -24.03 1.89 13.80
N ASN A 146 -22.86 1.29 13.55
CA ASN A 146 -22.73 -0.16 13.32
C ASN A 146 -23.64 -0.72 12.20
N SER A 147 -23.91 0.04 11.12
CA SER A 147 -24.74 -0.41 10.01
C SER A 147 -24.06 -1.37 9.04
N ILE A 148 -22.73 -1.32 9.04
CA ILE A 148 -21.85 -2.19 8.30
C ILE A 148 -20.56 -2.32 9.11
N LYS A 149 -19.93 -3.49 9.07
CA LYS A 149 -18.73 -3.77 9.86
C LYS A 149 -17.68 -4.42 8.96
N LEU A 150 -16.49 -3.84 8.91
CA LEU A 150 -15.30 -4.49 8.41
C LEU A 150 -14.88 -5.59 9.39
N VAL A 151 -14.95 -6.84 8.94
CA VAL A 151 -14.60 -8.04 9.70
C VAL A 151 -13.34 -8.65 9.09
N LEU A 152 -12.29 -8.82 9.91
CA LEU A 152 -11.01 -9.41 9.52
C LEU A 152 -10.75 -10.69 10.33
N PRO A 153 -11.14 -11.87 9.83
CA PRO A 153 -10.85 -13.12 10.50
C PRO A 153 -9.34 -13.31 10.76
N GLY A 154 -9.01 -13.76 11.96
CA GLY A 154 -7.62 -14.00 12.38
C GLY A 154 -6.80 -12.75 12.70
N GLU A 155 -7.39 -11.55 12.62
CA GLU A 155 -6.78 -10.30 13.09
C GLU A 155 -7.36 -9.89 14.45
N PRO A 156 -6.61 -9.17 15.29
CA PRO A 156 -7.12 -8.63 16.53
C PRO A 156 -8.27 -7.65 16.27
N GLY A 157 -9.19 -7.52 17.23
CA GLY A 157 -10.41 -6.72 17.10
C GLY A 157 -10.18 -5.24 16.83
N GLU A 158 -8.99 -4.70 17.14
CA GLU A 158 -8.60 -3.33 16.79
C GLU A 158 -8.42 -3.08 15.28
N MET A 159 -8.22 -4.15 14.51
CA MET A 159 -8.16 -4.10 13.05
C MET A 159 -9.56 -4.13 12.43
N TRP A 160 -10.58 -4.42 13.21
CA TRP A 160 -11.96 -4.43 12.73
C TRP A 160 -12.51 -3.01 12.81
N MET A 161 -13.38 -2.64 11.88
CA MET A 161 -13.84 -1.26 11.75
C MET A 161 -15.35 -1.19 11.59
N LYS A 162 -16.00 -0.33 12.37
CA LYS A 162 -17.42 -0.04 12.19
C LYS A 162 -17.58 1.06 11.16
N VAL A 163 -18.54 0.90 10.27
CA VAL A 163 -18.93 1.90 9.26
C VAL A 163 -17.73 2.47 8.49
N PRO A 164 -16.92 1.64 7.79
CA PRO A 164 -15.94 2.15 6.83
C PRO A 164 -16.66 2.99 5.76
N VAL A 165 -16.16 4.20 5.49
CA VAL A 165 -16.73 5.14 4.50
C VAL A 165 -15.72 5.59 3.45
N LYS A 166 -14.43 5.30 3.64
CA LYS A 166 -13.38 5.61 2.67
C LYS A 166 -12.33 4.52 2.60
N ILE A 167 -11.89 4.16 1.40
CA ILE A 167 -10.73 3.30 1.13
C ILE A 167 -9.78 4.05 0.21
N GLU A 168 -8.55 4.25 0.67
CA GLU A 168 -7.49 4.89 -0.10
C GLU A 168 -6.44 3.83 -0.46
N LEU A 169 -6.28 3.54 -1.74
CA LEU A 169 -5.24 2.66 -2.25
C LEU A 169 -3.99 3.50 -2.39
N THR A 170 -3.01 3.23 -1.53
CA THR A 170 -1.75 3.98 -1.49
C THR A 170 -0.64 3.04 -1.85
N THR A 171 0.16 3.38 -2.87
CA THR A 171 1.42 2.66 -3.15
C THR A 171 2.22 2.54 -1.86
N ALA A 172 2.86 1.41 -1.60
CA ALA A 172 3.53 1.13 -0.31
C ALA A 172 4.51 2.24 0.14
N ALA A 173 5.08 3.00 -0.80
CA ALA A 173 5.90 4.19 -0.56
C ALA A 173 5.17 5.41 0.06
N SER A 174 3.83 5.45 0.03
CA SER A 174 3.00 6.58 0.49
C SER A 174 2.26 6.32 1.80
N SER A 175 2.35 5.11 2.36
CA SER A 175 1.61 4.72 3.59
C SER A 175 2.42 4.89 4.88
N SER A 176 3.59 5.54 4.86
CA SER A 176 4.45 5.69 6.04
C SER A 176 4.31 7.07 6.69
N SER A 177 4.23 7.08 8.03
CA SER A 177 4.50 8.20 8.94
C SER A 177 5.97 8.65 8.87
N GLU A 178 6.48 8.73 7.66
CA GLU A 178 7.88 8.95 7.39
C GLU A 178 8.22 10.40 7.71
N GLN A 179 9.20 10.57 8.58
CA GLN A 179 9.68 11.89 8.98
C GLN A 179 10.31 12.59 7.78
N VAL A 180 10.19 13.92 7.74
CA VAL A 180 10.97 14.73 6.81
C VAL A 180 12.44 14.56 7.17
N VAL A 181 13.22 14.04 6.23
CA VAL A 181 14.66 13.80 6.39
C VAL A 181 15.50 14.91 5.74
N LEU A 182 14.91 15.67 4.82
CA LEU A 182 15.57 16.79 4.15
C LEU A 182 14.58 17.93 3.89
N ASN A 183 14.89 19.13 4.34
CA ASN A 183 14.16 20.34 3.98
C ASN A 183 14.85 21.05 2.82
N ILE A 184 14.07 21.58 1.88
CA ILE A 184 14.54 22.49 0.85
C ILE A 184 13.86 23.84 1.07
N THR A 185 14.65 24.89 1.31
CA THR A 185 14.19 26.26 1.55
C THR A 185 14.69 27.19 0.46
N GLY A 186 14.12 28.38 0.39
CA GLY A 186 14.41 29.34 -0.68
C GLY A 186 13.81 28.94 -2.03
N VAL A 187 12.84 28.01 -2.03
CA VAL A 187 12.05 27.61 -3.20
C VAL A 187 10.59 28.01 -2.96
N GLY A 188 10.09 28.96 -3.75
CA GLY A 188 8.73 29.51 -3.57
C GLY A 188 8.49 30.11 -2.17
N ASP A 189 7.22 30.18 -1.77
CA ASP A 189 6.81 30.85 -0.53
C ASP A 189 6.91 29.98 0.74
N LYS A 190 7.09 28.66 0.60
CA LYS A 190 7.11 27.70 1.74
C LYS A 190 8.21 26.65 1.59
N PRO A 191 8.84 26.22 2.70
CA PRO A 191 9.78 25.10 2.68
C PRO A 191 9.14 23.81 2.16
N ILE A 192 9.93 23.03 1.42
CA ILE A 192 9.56 21.70 0.94
C ILE A 192 10.23 20.66 1.83
N GLY A 193 9.45 19.82 2.50
CA GLY A 193 9.94 18.70 3.28
C GLY A 193 9.95 17.41 2.46
N LEU A 194 11.12 16.81 2.28
CA LEU A 194 11.32 15.54 1.59
C LEU A 194 11.51 14.39 2.58
N LYS A 195 10.86 13.28 2.25
CA LYS A 195 10.92 12.00 2.95
C LYS A 195 11.96 11.08 2.30
N MET A 196 12.45 10.06 3.03
CA MET A 196 13.48 9.15 2.52
C MET A 196 13.03 8.39 1.28
N SER A 197 11.77 7.93 1.24
CA SER A 197 11.15 7.27 0.09
C SER A 197 11.22 8.13 -1.19
N LYS A 198 10.93 9.43 -1.08
CA LYS A 198 11.06 10.36 -2.22
C LYS A 198 12.52 10.51 -2.65
N LEU A 199 13.47 10.58 -1.72
CA LEU A 199 14.88 10.62 -2.08
C LEU A 199 15.30 9.33 -2.80
N GLN A 200 14.95 8.16 -2.28
CA GLN A 200 15.29 6.87 -2.89
C GLN A 200 14.66 6.63 -4.26
N SER A 201 13.64 7.40 -4.66
CA SER A 201 13.07 7.35 -6.01
C SER A 201 13.94 7.99 -7.09
N TYR A 202 14.95 8.78 -6.72
CA TYR A 202 15.86 9.42 -7.66
C TYR A 202 16.95 8.44 -8.15
N PRO A 203 17.54 8.69 -9.34
CA PRO A 203 18.69 7.94 -9.81
C PRO A 203 19.85 7.97 -8.81
N VAL A 204 20.38 6.79 -8.49
CA VAL A 204 21.47 6.60 -7.54
C VAL A 204 22.80 6.48 -8.28
N LYS A 205 23.84 7.11 -7.72
CA LYS A 205 25.22 7.05 -8.19
C LYS A 205 26.15 6.69 -7.03
N SER A 206 27.10 5.80 -7.30
CA SER A 206 28.13 5.39 -6.35
C SER A 206 29.46 6.03 -6.72
N LEU A 207 30.17 6.56 -5.73
CA LEU A 207 31.45 7.25 -5.89
C LEU A 207 32.49 6.69 -4.90
N SER A 208 33.74 6.75 -5.31
CA SER A 208 34.91 6.47 -4.48
C SER A 208 35.81 7.70 -4.51
N LEU A 209 35.89 8.43 -3.40
CA LEU A 209 36.50 9.77 -3.36
C LEU A 209 37.65 9.82 -2.36
N PRO A 210 38.76 10.53 -2.67
CA PRO A 210 39.76 10.86 -1.67
C PRO A 210 39.13 11.64 -0.51
N TYR A 211 39.56 11.33 0.70
CA TYR A 211 39.02 11.87 1.94
C TYR A 211 40.10 12.13 2.97
N LYS A 212 39.70 12.63 4.14
CA LYS A 212 40.62 13.04 5.23
C LYS A 212 41.65 11.95 5.56
N ASN A 213 42.83 12.36 5.99
CA ASN A 213 43.90 11.47 6.44
C ASN A 213 44.32 10.44 5.38
N ASN A 214 44.29 10.83 4.10
CA ASN A 214 44.63 9.96 2.96
C ASN A 214 43.78 8.69 2.90
N THR A 215 42.52 8.78 3.34
CA THR A 215 41.55 7.69 3.27
C THR A 215 40.66 7.84 2.04
N THR A 216 39.92 6.79 1.70
CA THR A 216 38.91 6.82 0.65
C THR A 216 37.51 6.77 1.26
N LEU A 217 36.63 7.65 0.81
CA LEU A 217 35.22 7.66 1.14
C LEU A 217 34.43 7.03 0.00
N ASN A 218 33.85 5.85 0.24
CA ASN A 218 32.89 5.21 -0.66
C ASN A 218 31.49 5.61 -0.26
N VAL A 219 30.75 6.24 -1.17
CA VAL A 219 29.39 6.73 -0.92
C VAL A 219 28.47 6.38 -2.08
N SER A 220 27.20 6.15 -1.76
CA SER A 220 26.14 6.01 -2.75
C SER A 220 25.02 6.97 -2.39
N GLY A 221 24.46 7.62 -3.39
CA GLY A 221 23.50 8.70 -3.17
C GLY A 221 22.78 9.13 -4.42
N ILE A 222 21.84 10.03 -4.22
CA ILE A 222 21.03 10.57 -5.31
C ILE A 222 21.76 11.73 -5.98
N LEU A 223 21.58 11.89 -7.29
CA LEU A 223 22.16 13.02 -8.02
C LEU A 223 21.57 14.35 -7.51
N LEU A 224 22.44 15.23 -7.00
CA LEU A 224 22.04 16.53 -6.47
C LEU A 224 21.45 17.41 -7.58
N ASN A 225 22.01 17.37 -8.79
CA ASN A 225 21.48 18.11 -9.92
C ASN A 225 20.03 17.72 -10.26
N LYS A 226 19.70 16.43 -10.20
CA LYS A 226 18.32 15.99 -10.45
C LYS A 226 17.35 16.49 -9.38
N LEU A 227 17.79 16.52 -8.11
CA LEU A 227 17.00 17.09 -7.02
C LEU A 227 16.78 18.60 -7.21
N LEU A 228 17.83 19.32 -7.62
CA LEU A 228 17.76 20.76 -7.85
C LEU A 228 16.93 21.11 -9.09
N ASP A 229 16.84 20.22 -10.10
CA ASP A 229 15.94 20.42 -11.26
C ASP A 229 14.48 20.39 -10.82
N ASP A 230 14.13 19.46 -9.93
CA ASP A 230 12.78 19.32 -9.39
C ASP A 230 12.43 20.47 -8.41
N TYR A 231 13.43 21.07 -7.76
CA TYR A 231 13.27 22.09 -6.71
C TYR A 231 14.24 23.26 -6.87
N SER A 232 14.16 23.99 -7.98
CA SER A 232 15.04 25.15 -8.24
C SER A 232 14.44 26.48 -7.79
N ASN A 233 15.33 27.43 -7.49
CA ASN A 233 15.02 28.85 -7.45
C ASN A 233 15.85 29.54 -8.54
N LYS A 234 15.18 30.15 -9.52
CA LYS A 234 15.83 30.80 -10.68
C LYS A 234 16.68 32.02 -10.29
N ASN A 235 16.43 32.61 -9.13
CA ASN A 235 17.14 33.78 -8.63
C ASN A 235 18.26 33.41 -7.64
N ALA A 236 18.33 32.15 -7.21
CA ALA A 236 19.38 31.72 -6.29
C ALA A 236 20.72 31.69 -7.01
N THR A 237 21.73 32.25 -6.37
CA THR A 237 23.12 32.24 -6.84
C THR A 237 24.00 31.36 -5.94
N LYS A 238 23.51 31.04 -4.75
CA LYS A 238 24.19 30.24 -3.74
C LYS A 238 23.32 29.09 -3.27
N ILE A 239 23.99 28.07 -2.76
CA ILE A 239 23.37 26.93 -2.10
C ILE A 239 24.06 26.71 -0.77
N LYS A 240 23.27 26.61 0.29
CA LYS A 240 23.76 26.39 1.65
C LYS A 240 23.25 25.05 2.17
N PHE A 241 24.19 24.20 2.54
CA PHE A 241 23.95 22.91 3.15
C PHE A 241 24.03 23.06 4.67
N VAL A 242 22.99 22.62 5.38
CA VAL A 242 22.90 22.72 6.85
C VAL A 242 22.68 21.33 7.44
N ALA A 243 23.55 20.96 8.37
CA ALA A 243 23.46 19.72 9.14
C ALA A 243 22.51 19.86 10.33
N SER A 244 22.04 18.72 10.84
CA SER A 244 21.17 18.66 12.02
C SER A 244 21.80 19.22 13.30
N ASP A 245 23.13 19.33 13.36
CA ASP A 245 23.89 19.90 14.48
C ASP A 245 24.22 21.40 14.30
N GLY A 246 23.70 22.04 13.24
CA GLY A 246 23.90 23.46 12.94
C GLY A 246 25.15 23.76 12.10
N TYR A 247 26.03 22.77 11.88
CA TYR A 247 27.15 22.93 10.95
C TYR A 247 26.61 23.24 9.54
N ASN A 248 27.22 24.19 8.83
CA ASN A 248 26.77 24.55 7.50
C ASN A 248 27.91 25.00 6.58
N LYS A 249 27.68 24.85 5.28
CA LYS A 249 28.57 25.32 4.21
C LYS A 249 27.76 25.93 3.08
N THR A 250 28.21 27.09 2.61
CA THR A 250 27.61 27.80 1.48
C THR A 250 28.56 27.75 0.29
N LEU A 251 28.04 27.38 -0.87
CA LEU A 251 28.76 27.28 -2.14
C LEU A 251 28.07 28.13 -3.22
N SER A 252 28.79 28.39 -4.30
CA SER A 252 28.21 28.86 -5.57
C SER A 252 27.24 27.79 -6.10
N LEU A 253 26.00 28.18 -6.41
CA LEU A 253 25.05 27.26 -7.03
C LEU A 253 25.54 26.84 -8.42
N ALA A 254 26.20 27.73 -9.15
CA ALA A 254 26.76 27.42 -10.48
C ALA A 254 27.84 26.32 -10.39
N ASP A 255 28.71 26.38 -9.38
CA ASP A 255 29.79 25.39 -9.20
C ASP A 255 29.21 24.03 -8.85
N VAL A 256 28.19 24.00 -7.97
CA VAL A 256 27.48 22.76 -7.63
C VAL A 256 26.75 22.18 -8.85
N ARG A 257 26.15 23.04 -9.70
CA ARG A 257 25.48 22.62 -10.93
C ARG A 257 26.46 22.10 -11.99
N ALA A 258 27.67 22.65 -12.05
CA ALA A 258 28.71 22.19 -12.96
C ALA A 258 29.21 20.78 -12.60
N ASP A 259 29.18 20.43 -11.31
CA ASP A 259 29.59 19.12 -10.82
C ASP A 259 28.54 18.04 -11.07
N GLN A 260 28.73 17.25 -12.13
CA GLN A 260 27.84 16.14 -12.51
C GLN A 260 27.94 14.92 -11.57
N ASP A 261 28.90 14.94 -10.66
CA ASP A 261 29.10 13.90 -9.64
C ASP A 261 28.61 14.37 -8.26
N ALA A 262 28.04 15.57 -8.15
CA ALA A 262 27.45 16.03 -6.89
C ALA A 262 26.26 15.16 -6.49
N ILE A 263 26.29 14.63 -5.27
CA ILE A 263 25.26 13.75 -4.73
C ILE A 263 24.81 14.16 -3.33
N ILE A 264 23.59 13.76 -2.98
CA ILE A 264 23.18 13.56 -1.59
C ILE A 264 23.37 12.09 -1.26
N ALA A 265 24.49 11.77 -0.63
CA ALA A 265 24.83 10.44 -0.15
C ALA A 265 23.88 10.00 0.98
N ILE A 266 23.43 8.75 0.91
CA ILE A 266 22.53 8.13 1.90
C ILE A 266 23.28 7.00 2.58
N ASP A 267 23.53 7.13 3.88
CA ASP A 267 24.07 6.05 4.69
C ASP A 267 23.00 4.95 4.85
N GLN A 268 23.27 3.78 4.28
CA GLN A 268 22.32 2.65 4.26
C GLN A 268 22.05 2.06 5.65
N LYS A 269 22.91 2.33 6.65
CA LYS A 269 22.75 1.78 8.00
C LYS A 269 21.84 2.61 8.88
N ASN A 270 21.89 3.94 8.74
CA ASN A 270 21.21 4.86 9.67
C ASN A 270 20.34 5.92 8.95
N GLY A 271 20.29 5.91 7.62
CA GLY A 271 19.52 6.86 6.82
C GLY A 271 20.03 8.31 6.89
N THR A 272 21.22 8.55 7.45
CA THR A 272 21.78 9.91 7.50
C THR A 272 22.20 10.37 6.10
N LEU A 273 21.94 11.65 5.84
CA LEU A 273 22.26 12.28 4.56
C LEU A 273 23.61 12.99 4.63
N ARG A 274 24.31 13.05 3.50
CA ARG A 274 25.52 13.84 3.34
C ARG A 274 25.52 14.55 1.98
N ALA A 275 25.73 15.85 1.97
CA ALA A 275 26.03 16.57 0.74
C ALA A 275 27.49 16.31 0.33
N VAL A 276 27.71 15.83 -0.89
CA VAL A 276 29.03 15.58 -1.47
C VAL A 276 29.09 16.30 -2.80
N VAL A 277 30.08 17.19 -2.94
CA VAL A 277 30.34 17.95 -4.17
C VAL A 277 31.81 17.71 -4.52
N PRO A 278 32.13 16.67 -5.32
CA PRO A 278 33.50 16.20 -5.55
C PRO A 278 34.50 17.26 -6.02
N THR A 279 34.04 18.24 -6.80
CA THR A 279 34.86 19.38 -7.28
C THR A 279 35.25 20.36 -6.16
N GLN A 280 34.64 20.23 -4.98
CA GLN A 280 34.87 21.09 -3.82
C GLN A 280 35.68 20.34 -2.76
N PRO A 281 36.47 21.04 -1.92
CA PRO A 281 37.24 20.40 -0.86
C PRO A 281 36.30 19.64 0.10
N TYR A 282 36.77 18.53 0.68
CA TYR A 282 35.94 17.69 1.56
C TYR A 282 35.36 18.43 2.77
N SER A 283 35.97 19.57 3.17
CA SER A 283 35.45 20.45 4.22
C SER A 283 34.12 21.12 3.84
N ALA A 284 33.79 21.18 2.56
CA ALA A 284 32.50 21.59 2.03
C ALA A 284 31.42 20.49 2.11
N TRP A 285 31.81 19.22 2.35
CA TRP A 285 30.87 18.09 2.36
C TRP A 285 30.19 17.96 3.73
N VAL A 286 28.91 18.29 3.77
CA VAL A 286 28.14 18.38 5.01
C VAL A 286 27.57 17.00 5.38
N SER A 287 28.00 16.44 6.51
CA SER A 287 27.44 15.21 7.09
C SER A 287 26.15 15.52 7.85
N LYS A 288 25.29 14.53 8.09
CA LYS A 288 24.01 14.70 8.80
C LYS A 288 23.18 15.84 8.21
N LEU A 289 23.19 15.95 6.88
CA LEU A 289 22.49 16.99 6.15
C LEU A 289 21.00 16.94 6.50
N ALA A 290 20.45 18.08 6.86
CA ALA A 290 19.05 18.22 7.24
C ALA A 290 18.32 19.28 6.38
N THR A 291 19.03 20.29 5.87
CA THR A 291 18.45 21.36 5.04
C THR A 291 19.36 21.74 3.87
N ILE A 292 18.76 21.99 2.72
CA ILE A 292 19.34 22.72 1.58
C ILE A 292 18.61 24.05 1.46
N GLU A 293 19.36 25.15 1.49
CA GLU A 293 18.83 26.50 1.37
C GLU A 293 19.36 27.13 0.08
N LEU A 294 18.46 27.53 -0.82
CA LEU A 294 18.78 28.24 -2.06
C LEU A 294 18.67 29.75 -1.81
N VAL A 295 19.77 30.49 -2.00
CA VAL A 295 19.92 31.91 -1.65
C VAL A 295 20.31 32.75 -2.85
#